data_AF-A0AAC9VX92-F1
#
_entry.id   AF-A0AAC9VX92-F1
#
_cell.length_a   1.000
_cell.length_b   1.000
_cell.length_c   1.000
_cell.angle_alpha   90.00
_cell.angle_beta   90.00
_cell.angle_gamma   90.00
#
_symmetry.space_group_name_H-M   'P 1'
#
loop_
_entity.id
_entity.type
_entity.pdbx_description
1 polymer ?
#
loop_
_entity_poly.entity_id
_entity_poly.type
_entity_poly.pdbx_seq_one_letter_code
_entity_poly.pdbx_strand_id
1 'polypeptide(L)'
;MPHPGSGADSPMHPPGPAPNFANGPQALSPMGFPPPGGWRPPPKRRKPLVITLVAGVAVLVTVGVVLAIVLMTGNGANSKRVGNGSAGDVVKTYLEALAKGDADTALGLAAGEPASNEFLTKEMLKQQIDHWPIKNIAILEDSSKVEPGDFAIVKAAADFGDNHSQGQIQVRKSDGVWKMVSSAINISGLMQGLLGDAAGSLTILGKPLAQGQHAYVFPGYLGISSVRYVDVIAQPVLLESLLGDNPALINVAFSINDAGHAAITAALETWLNGCLTAPDRFFKCPTMQRDTPINPTTAKITGPIDFSGLTQNLMPMTLSVLTTGIARYNATAQTSSGTTANFQDTVSFEMAVNLTKEPPTVGPLR
;
A
#
# COMPACT_ATOMS: atom_id res chain seq x y z
N MET A 1 38.83 -26.37 -50.75
CA MET A 1 40.16 -26.15 -50.16
C MET A 1 39.99 -25.51 -48.78
N PRO A 2 40.09 -26.27 -47.69
CA PRO A 2 40.35 -25.73 -46.36
C PRO A 2 41.77 -26.11 -45.90
N HIS A 3 42.54 -25.12 -45.43
CA HIS A 3 43.82 -25.34 -44.76
C HIS A 3 43.66 -25.35 -43.23
N PRO A 4 44.53 -26.07 -42.49
CA PRO A 4 44.35 -26.44 -41.09
C PRO A 4 45.29 -25.69 -40.10
N GLY A 5 44.91 -25.72 -38.82
CA GLY A 5 45.77 -26.17 -37.71
C GLY A 5 46.79 -25.22 -37.06
N SER A 6 46.58 -24.94 -35.76
CA SER A 6 47.58 -24.81 -34.68
C SER A 6 46.81 -24.75 -33.34
N GLY A 7 46.94 -25.66 -32.36
CA GLY A 7 48.09 -25.93 -31.48
C GLY A 7 48.10 -24.92 -30.31
N ALA A 8 48.17 -25.23 -29.01
CA ALA A 8 48.57 -26.43 -28.28
C ALA A 8 48.09 -26.38 -26.80
N ASP A 9 48.23 -27.53 -26.15
CA ASP A 9 47.82 -27.92 -24.80
C ASP A 9 48.35 -27.09 -23.61
N SER A 10 47.61 -27.13 -22.50
CA SER A 10 48.11 -26.83 -21.14
C SER A 10 47.62 -27.91 -20.16
N PRO A 11 48.50 -28.45 -19.29
CA PRO A 11 48.20 -29.64 -18.49
C PRO A 11 47.41 -29.37 -17.20
N MET A 12 46.51 -30.32 -16.89
CA MET A 12 45.67 -30.41 -15.69
C MET A 12 46.49 -30.62 -14.40
N HIS A 13 46.09 -29.94 -13.32
CA HIS A 13 46.50 -30.24 -11.94
C HIS A 13 45.47 -31.14 -11.23
N PRO A 14 45.89 -32.12 -10.41
CA PRO A 14 44.98 -33.01 -9.68
C PRO A 14 44.47 -32.40 -8.35
N PRO A 15 43.25 -32.78 -7.89
CA PRO A 15 42.68 -32.30 -6.64
C PRO A 15 43.19 -33.06 -5.40
N GLY A 16 43.46 -32.32 -4.32
CA GLY A 16 43.88 -32.85 -3.01
C GLY A 16 42.71 -33.31 -2.12
N PRO A 17 42.95 -34.20 -1.13
CA PRO A 17 41.91 -34.89 -0.37
C PRO A 17 41.44 -34.12 0.90
N ALA A 18 40.17 -34.35 1.26
CA ALA A 18 39.51 -33.83 2.46
C ALA A 18 39.76 -34.69 3.72
N PRO A 19 39.87 -34.13 4.94
CA PRO A 19 39.93 -34.91 6.17
C PRO A 19 38.54 -35.18 6.75
N ASN A 20 38.31 -36.45 7.05
CA ASN A 20 37.12 -37.02 7.68
C ASN A 20 37.55 -37.52 9.08
N PHE A 21 36.90 -37.12 10.17
CA PHE A 21 37.09 -37.78 11.47
C PHE A 21 35.78 -37.94 12.22
N ALA A 22 35.39 -39.20 12.37
CA ALA A 22 34.30 -39.68 13.20
C ALA A 22 34.82 -40.74 14.18
N ASN A 23 34.18 -40.76 15.36
CA ASN A 23 34.03 -41.86 16.34
C ASN A 23 35.10 -42.10 17.42
N GLY A 24 34.60 -42.23 18.68
CA GLY A 24 35.30 -42.43 19.97
C GLY A 24 35.83 -43.87 20.20
N PRO A 25 35.85 -44.48 21.42
CA PRO A 25 35.01 -44.23 22.62
C PRO A 25 35.64 -44.46 24.04
N GLN A 26 34.82 -44.30 25.09
CA GLN A 26 34.81 -44.87 26.48
C GLN A 26 35.88 -44.52 27.54
N ALA A 27 35.42 -44.04 28.71
CA ALA A 27 35.45 -44.75 30.01
C ALA A 27 34.87 -43.90 31.16
N LEU A 28 33.94 -44.46 31.96
CA LEU A 28 33.36 -43.82 33.15
C LEU A 28 33.20 -44.82 34.29
N SER A 29 33.46 -44.34 35.52
CA SER A 29 32.92 -44.70 36.86
C SER A 29 33.82 -45.55 37.78
N PRO A 30 33.63 -45.56 39.13
CA PRO A 30 32.68 -44.80 39.99
C PRO A 30 33.28 -44.25 41.32
N MET A 31 32.52 -43.41 42.04
CA MET A 31 32.07 -43.61 43.44
C MET A 31 31.81 -42.29 44.21
N GLY A 32 30.66 -42.21 44.89
CA GLY A 32 30.49 -41.39 46.10
C GLY A 32 29.28 -40.43 46.12
N PHE A 33 28.11 -40.93 46.53
CA PHE A 33 27.03 -40.18 47.22
C PHE A 33 26.93 -40.81 48.65
N PRO A 34 26.39 -40.17 49.73
CA PRO A 34 25.26 -39.22 49.76
C PRO A 34 25.35 -38.15 50.92
N PRO A 35 24.25 -37.61 51.52
CA PRO A 35 23.24 -36.62 51.10
C PRO A 35 23.17 -35.39 52.07
N PRO A 36 22.03 -34.70 52.30
CA PRO A 36 21.48 -33.57 51.54
C PRO A 36 21.36 -32.25 52.35
N GLY A 37 21.51 -31.09 51.70
CA GLY A 37 21.28 -29.78 52.34
C GLY A 37 20.79 -28.75 51.32
N GLY A 38 19.63 -28.15 51.60
CA GLY A 38 18.78 -27.45 50.62
C GLY A 38 19.39 -26.25 49.91
N TRP A 39 19.20 -26.20 48.59
CA TRP A 39 19.45 -25.04 47.76
C TRP A 39 18.13 -24.45 47.25
N ARG A 40 17.99 -23.15 47.48
CA ARG A 40 16.85 -22.31 47.12
C ARG A 40 16.78 -22.14 45.59
N PRO A 41 15.58 -22.21 44.96
CA PRO A 41 15.45 -21.91 43.54
C PRO A 41 15.68 -20.41 43.27
N PRO A 42 16.33 -20.05 42.14
CA PRO A 42 16.51 -18.65 41.75
C PRO A 42 15.15 -17.99 41.44
N PRO A 43 15.00 -16.67 41.66
CA PRO A 43 13.71 -16.00 41.55
C PRO A 43 13.17 -16.01 40.12
N LYS A 44 11.96 -16.58 39.98
CA LYS A 44 11.07 -16.45 38.83
C LYS A 44 10.78 -14.97 38.54
N ARG A 45 11.32 -14.42 37.46
CA ARG A 45 10.72 -13.24 36.81
C ARG A 45 9.54 -13.72 35.96
N ARG A 46 8.33 -13.62 36.52
CA ARG A 46 7.09 -13.64 35.76
C ARG A 46 6.90 -12.26 35.15
N LYS A 47 6.84 -12.16 33.83
CA LYS A 47 6.00 -11.16 33.15
C LYS A 47 5.10 -11.89 32.16
N PRO A 48 3.76 -11.81 32.35
CA PRO A 48 2.79 -12.69 31.69
C PRO A 48 2.38 -12.17 30.31
N LEU A 49 2.17 -13.12 29.39
CA LEU A 49 1.06 -13.21 28.43
C LEU A 49 0.37 -11.88 28.06
N VAL A 50 0.84 -11.23 26.99
CA VAL A 50 0.06 -10.24 26.22
C VAL A 50 -0.13 -10.67 24.75
N ILE A 51 0.41 -11.83 24.34
CA ILE A 51 0.27 -12.35 22.96
C ILE A 51 -0.82 -13.42 22.83
N THR A 52 -1.48 -13.82 23.93
CA THR A 52 -2.60 -14.79 23.89
C THR A 52 -3.98 -14.15 24.00
N LEU A 53 -4.09 -12.83 24.12
CA LEU A 53 -5.39 -12.16 24.24
C LEU A 53 -5.97 -11.73 22.88
N VAL A 54 -5.14 -11.54 21.85
CA VAL A 54 -5.62 -11.21 20.49
C VAL A 54 -6.14 -12.46 19.76
N ALA A 55 -5.55 -13.64 20.01
CA ALA A 55 -6.05 -14.90 19.47
C ALA A 55 -7.33 -15.40 20.18
N GLY A 56 -7.53 -15.07 21.46
CA GLY A 56 -8.71 -15.49 22.23
C GLY A 56 -9.98 -14.67 21.91
N VAL A 57 -9.82 -13.38 21.57
CA VAL A 57 -10.96 -12.52 21.19
C VAL A 57 -11.45 -12.87 19.78
N ALA A 58 -10.55 -13.22 18.84
CA ALA A 58 -10.94 -13.68 17.51
C ALA A 58 -11.80 -14.97 17.56
N VAL A 59 -11.45 -15.93 18.42
CA VAL A 59 -12.19 -17.20 18.55
C VAL A 59 -13.54 -17.05 19.25
N LEU A 60 -13.66 -16.15 20.23
CA LEU A 60 -14.95 -15.90 20.89
C LEU A 60 -15.91 -15.09 20.02
N VAL A 61 -15.40 -14.19 19.18
CA VAL A 61 -16.20 -13.48 18.19
C VAL A 61 -16.67 -14.44 17.09
N THR A 62 -15.84 -15.37 16.60
CA THR A 62 -16.27 -16.33 15.55
C THR A 62 -17.32 -17.32 16.04
N VAL A 63 -17.20 -17.88 17.25
CA VAL A 63 -18.26 -18.70 17.85
C VAL A 63 -19.53 -17.87 18.06
N GLY A 64 -19.39 -16.60 18.47
CA GLY A 64 -20.50 -15.66 18.58
C GLY A 64 -21.20 -15.36 17.24
N VAL A 65 -20.45 -15.22 16.14
CA VAL A 65 -20.95 -14.94 14.79
C VAL A 65 -21.68 -16.14 14.20
N VAL A 66 -21.12 -17.35 14.32
CA VAL A 66 -21.82 -18.58 13.90
C VAL A 66 -23.09 -18.78 14.72
N LEU A 67 -23.04 -18.52 16.02
CA LEU A 67 -24.22 -18.64 16.89
C LEU A 67 -25.25 -17.54 16.61
N ALA A 68 -24.84 -16.31 16.30
CA ALA A 68 -25.74 -15.21 15.94
C ALA A 68 -26.45 -15.46 14.60
N ILE A 69 -25.75 -16.00 13.59
CA ILE A 69 -26.35 -16.40 12.31
C ILE A 69 -27.35 -17.56 12.51
N VAL A 70 -27.04 -18.50 13.41
CA VAL A 70 -27.93 -19.61 13.77
C VAL A 70 -29.13 -19.16 14.62
N LEU A 71 -28.97 -18.17 15.49
CA LEU A 71 -30.02 -17.71 16.40
C LEU A 71 -30.93 -16.63 15.79
N MET A 72 -30.40 -15.74 14.93
CA MET A 72 -31.22 -14.73 14.24
C MET A 72 -32.09 -15.32 13.12
N THR A 73 -31.84 -16.57 12.73
CA THR A 73 -32.69 -17.32 11.78
C THR A 73 -33.67 -18.27 12.46
N GLY A 74 -33.69 -18.31 13.80
CA GLY A 74 -34.40 -19.32 14.58
C GLY A 74 -35.61 -18.78 15.34
N ASN A 75 -36.71 -18.47 14.65
CA ASN A 75 -38.05 -18.55 15.26
C ASN A 75 -39.13 -18.72 14.17
N GLY A 76 -39.19 -19.91 13.59
CA GLY A 76 -40.26 -20.32 12.68
C GLY A 76 -39.86 -21.57 11.89
N ALA A 77 -40.65 -22.65 12.01
CA ALA A 77 -40.45 -23.90 11.28
C ALA A 77 -40.21 -23.62 9.77
N ASN A 78 -39.10 -24.13 9.23
CA ASN A 78 -38.48 -23.89 7.90
C ASN A 78 -37.31 -22.87 7.82
N SER A 79 -36.48 -22.75 8.86
CA SER A 79 -35.19 -22.03 8.75
C SER A 79 -34.20 -22.78 7.84
N LYS A 80 -34.24 -22.51 6.52
CA LYS A 80 -33.17 -22.86 5.60
C LYS A 80 -31.88 -22.17 6.06
N ARG A 81 -30.87 -22.93 6.48
CA ARG A 81 -29.51 -22.39 6.67
C ARG A 81 -29.08 -21.70 5.37
N VAL A 82 -28.53 -20.49 5.45
CA VAL A 82 -27.94 -19.82 4.27
C VAL A 82 -26.86 -20.75 3.71
N GLY A 83 -26.96 -21.10 2.43
CA GLY A 83 -26.10 -22.09 1.77
C GLY A 83 -26.65 -23.52 1.67
N ASN A 84 -27.79 -23.84 2.31
CA ASN A 84 -28.56 -25.06 2.00
C ASN A 84 -29.44 -24.92 0.74
N GLY A 85 -29.49 -23.73 0.14
CA GLY A 85 -30.17 -23.42 -1.12
C GLY A 85 -29.26 -23.64 -2.34
N SER A 86 -29.33 -22.75 -3.33
CA SER A 86 -28.40 -22.77 -4.48
C SER A 86 -27.15 -21.94 -4.21
N ALA A 87 -26.11 -22.09 -5.03
CA ALA A 87 -24.92 -21.25 -4.94
C ALA A 87 -25.26 -19.76 -5.13
N GLY A 88 -26.24 -19.44 -5.99
CA GLY A 88 -26.74 -18.09 -6.20
C GLY A 88 -27.36 -17.45 -4.95
N ASP A 89 -28.00 -18.23 -4.07
CA ASP A 89 -28.56 -17.70 -2.81
C ASP A 89 -27.46 -17.16 -1.88
N VAL A 90 -26.30 -17.85 -1.84
CA VAL A 90 -25.14 -17.44 -1.03
C VAL A 90 -24.56 -16.13 -1.56
N VAL A 91 -24.35 -16.05 -2.88
CA VAL A 91 -23.81 -14.84 -3.53
C VAL A 91 -24.75 -13.65 -3.37
N LYS A 92 -26.06 -13.87 -3.52
CA LYS A 92 -27.05 -12.82 -3.29
C LYS A 92 -26.99 -12.32 -1.84
N THR A 93 -26.93 -13.24 -0.88
CA THR A 93 -26.84 -12.89 0.55
C THR A 93 -25.56 -12.11 0.85
N TYR A 94 -24.44 -12.48 0.23
CA TYR A 94 -23.18 -11.76 0.33
C TYR A 94 -23.31 -10.31 -0.15
N LEU A 95 -23.85 -10.09 -1.36
CA LEU A 95 -24.03 -8.75 -1.91
C LEU A 95 -25.01 -7.90 -1.06
N GLU A 96 -26.07 -8.51 -0.55
CA GLU A 96 -27.01 -7.84 0.36
C GLU A 96 -26.37 -7.49 1.70
N ALA A 97 -25.48 -8.33 2.23
CA ALA A 97 -24.73 -8.06 3.45
C ALA A 97 -23.77 -6.88 3.25
N LEU A 98 -23.05 -6.85 2.12
CA LEU A 98 -22.21 -5.70 1.75
C LEU A 98 -23.05 -4.41 1.69
N ALA A 99 -24.19 -4.44 0.99
CA ALA A 99 -25.08 -3.28 0.85
C ALA A 99 -25.64 -2.76 2.19
N LYS A 100 -25.77 -3.62 3.20
CA LYS A 100 -26.23 -3.28 4.55
C LYS A 100 -25.09 -2.85 5.49
N GLY A 101 -23.84 -2.93 5.05
CA GLY A 101 -22.68 -2.70 5.91
C GLY A 101 -22.42 -3.82 6.91
N ASP A 102 -22.87 -5.04 6.61
CA ASP A 102 -22.71 -6.23 7.45
C ASP A 102 -21.47 -7.04 7.03
N ALA A 103 -20.31 -6.55 7.44
CA ALA A 103 -19.02 -7.16 7.14
C ALA A 103 -18.90 -8.60 7.70
N ASP A 104 -19.41 -8.84 8.90
CA ASP A 104 -19.29 -10.15 9.57
C ASP A 104 -20.07 -11.22 8.81
N THR A 105 -21.30 -10.92 8.38
CA THR A 105 -22.08 -11.83 7.53
C THR A 105 -21.39 -12.06 6.19
N ALA A 106 -20.91 -11.00 5.53
CA ALA A 106 -20.23 -11.13 4.23
C ALA A 106 -18.99 -12.02 4.31
N LEU A 107 -18.17 -11.85 5.35
CA LEU A 107 -16.97 -12.66 5.58
C LEU A 107 -17.32 -14.11 5.92
N GLY A 108 -18.35 -14.34 6.76
CA GLY A 108 -18.78 -15.67 7.19
C GLY A 108 -19.34 -16.56 6.06
N LEU A 109 -19.69 -15.99 4.91
CA LEU A 109 -20.17 -16.72 3.74
C LEU A 109 -19.04 -17.35 2.90
N ALA A 110 -17.78 -17.01 3.17
CA ALA A 110 -16.64 -17.63 2.50
C ALA A 110 -16.18 -18.93 3.19
N ALA A 111 -15.59 -19.81 2.37
CA ALA A 111 -14.93 -21.02 2.83
C ALA A 111 -13.46 -20.75 3.21
N GLY A 112 -12.80 -19.79 2.57
CA GLY A 112 -11.46 -19.34 2.91
C GLY A 112 -11.49 -18.09 3.79
N GLU A 113 -10.62 -18.03 4.79
CA GLU A 113 -10.37 -16.80 5.53
C GLU A 113 -9.28 -15.98 4.83
N PRO A 114 -9.49 -14.66 4.65
CA PRO A 114 -8.44 -13.75 4.20
C PRO A 114 -7.23 -13.80 5.13
N ALA A 115 -6.02 -13.65 4.58
CA ALA A 115 -4.81 -13.65 5.40
C ALA A 115 -4.71 -12.44 6.36
N SER A 116 -5.50 -11.39 6.13
CA SER A 116 -5.63 -10.22 6.99
C SER A 116 -7.02 -9.59 6.87
N ASN A 117 -7.53 -9.06 7.98
CA ASN A 117 -8.81 -8.33 8.06
C ASN A 117 -8.64 -6.81 8.23
N GLU A 118 -7.44 -6.28 8.01
CA GLU A 118 -7.12 -4.87 8.28
C GLU A 118 -8.08 -3.86 7.62
N PHE A 119 -8.51 -4.16 6.40
CA PHE A 119 -9.47 -3.38 5.59
C PHE A 119 -10.85 -4.06 5.45
N LEU A 120 -11.08 -5.18 6.13
CA LEU A 120 -12.32 -5.96 6.07
C LEU A 120 -13.16 -5.77 7.33
N THR A 121 -13.26 -4.53 7.79
CA THR A 121 -13.99 -4.16 9.02
C THR A 121 -15.34 -3.54 8.69
N LYS A 122 -16.27 -3.58 9.64
CA LYS A 122 -17.58 -2.93 9.53
C LYS A 122 -17.45 -1.43 9.27
N GLU A 123 -16.52 -0.77 9.94
CA GLU A 123 -16.25 0.66 9.78
C GLU A 123 -15.78 0.96 8.36
N MET A 124 -14.90 0.12 7.83
CA MET A 124 -14.40 0.26 6.47
C MET A 124 -15.52 0.09 5.44
N LEU A 125 -16.25 -1.03 5.53
CA LEU A 125 -17.38 -1.30 4.65
C LEU A 125 -18.44 -0.18 4.71
N LYS A 126 -18.71 0.36 5.91
CA LYS A 126 -19.62 1.50 6.07
C LYS A 126 -19.12 2.73 5.31
N GLN A 127 -17.84 3.08 5.42
CA GLN A 127 -17.28 4.19 4.63
C GLN A 127 -17.38 3.91 3.12
N GLN A 128 -17.14 2.67 2.68
CA GLN A 128 -17.28 2.31 1.27
C GLN A 128 -18.71 2.58 0.76
N ILE A 129 -19.73 2.09 1.47
CA ILE A 129 -21.13 2.23 1.03
C ILE A 129 -21.71 3.63 1.26
N ASP A 130 -21.17 4.42 2.19
CA ASP A 130 -21.53 5.83 2.35
C ASP A 130 -21.06 6.65 1.13
N HIS A 131 -19.93 6.27 0.51
CA HIS A 131 -19.43 6.88 -0.73
C HIS A 131 -20.08 6.28 -1.98
N TRP A 132 -20.03 4.96 -2.14
CA TRP A 132 -20.60 4.21 -3.26
C TRP A 132 -21.62 3.20 -2.75
N PRO A 133 -22.90 3.59 -2.60
CA PRO A 133 -23.96 2.68 -2.20
C PRO A 133 -24.05 1.49 -3.16
N ILE A 134 -24.29 0.30 -2.61
CA ILE A 134 -24.48 -0.92 -3.39
C ILE A 134 -25.97 -1.11 -3.68
N LYS A 135 -26.34 -1.19 -4.96
CA LYS A 135 -27.73 -1.27 -5.42
C LYS A 135 -27.89 -2.27 -6.57
N ASN A 136 -29.15 -2.51 -6.96
CA ASN A 136 -29.50 -3.28 -8.15
C ASN A 136 -28.85 -4.66 -8.23
N ILE A 137 -28.79 -5.35 -7.09
CA ILE A 137 -28.21 -6.69 -6.96
C ILE A 137 -29.04 -7.71 -7.74
N ALA A 138 -28.39 -8.45 -8.63
CA ALA A 138 -29.02 -9.48 -9.44
C ALA A 138 -28.12 -10.72 -9.56
N ILE A 139 -28.73 -11.90 -9.50
CA ILE A 139 -28.10 -13.16 -9.93
C ILE A 139 -28.55 -13.42 -11.36
N LEU A 140 -27.60 -13.40 -12.28
CA LEU A 140 -27.83 -13.55 -13.72
C LEU A 140 -27.83 -15.02 -14.13
N GLU A 141 -26.83 -15.78 -13.65
CA GLU A 141 -26.64 -17.19 -13.96
C GLU A 141 -26.14 -17.94 -12.71
N ASP A 142 -26.56 -19.18 -12.54
CA ASP A 142 -26.16 -20.04 -11.40
C ASP A 142 -25.96 -21.47 -11.90
N SER A 143 -24.70 -21.87 -12.08
CA SER A 143 -24.38 -23.19 -12.64
C SER A 143 -24.80 -24.34 -11.72
N SER A 144 -24.97 -24.11 -10.41
CA SER A 144 -25.39 -25.15 -9.46
C SER A 144 -26.82 -25.65 -9.69
N LYS A 145 -27.61 -24.91 -10.47
CA LYS A 145 -28.98 -25.30 -10.84
C LYS A 145 -29.04 -26.20 -12.08
N VAL A 146 -27.96 -26.26 -12.84
CA VAL A 146 -27.89 -26.96 -14.12
C VAL A 146 -27.02 -28.21 -14.00
N GLU A 147 -25.90 -28.11 -13.28
CA GLU A 147 -24.95 -29.20 -13.13
C GLU A 147 -24.83 -29.64 -11.66
N PRO A 148 -25.00 -30.95 -11.36
CA PRO A 148 -24.75 -31.46 -10.03
C PRO A 148 -23.24 -31.43 -9.73
N GLY A 149 -22.88 -30.99 -8.53
CA GLY A 149 -21.50 -30.93 -8.09
C GLY A 149 -21.33 -30.14 -6.80
N ASP A 150 -20.07 -29.99 -6.39
CA ASP A 150 -19.66 -29.26 -5.18
C ASP A 150 -18.89 -27.97 -5.50
N PHE A 151 -18.86 -27.57 -6.77
CA PHE A 151 -18.33 -26.31 -7.25
C PHE A 151 -19.32 -25.69 -8.23
N ALA A 152 -19.46 -24.37 -8.19
CA ALA A 152 -20.33 -23.62 -9.08
C ALA A 152 -19.75 -22.24 -9.37
N ILE A 153 -20.11 -21.71 -10.54
CA ILE A 153 -19.86 -20.33 -10.92
C ILE A 153 -21.21 -19.62 -10.93
N VAL A 154 -21.29 -18.51 -10.21
CA VAL A 154 -22.47 -17.65 -10.16
C VAL A 154 -22.12 -16.34 -10.84
N LYS A 155 -22.84 -16.02 -11.91
CA LYS A 155 -22.74 -14.71 -12.55
C LYS A 155 -23.67 -13.76 -11.82
N ALA A 156 -23.12 -12.70 -11.23
CA ALA A 156 -23.87 -11.72 -10.48
C ALA A 156 -23.58 -10.31 -10.97
N ALA A 157 -24.54 -9.41 -10.78
CA ALA A 157 -24.42 -8.00 -11.08
C ALA A 157 -24.84 -7.14 -9.88
N ALA A 158 -24.19 -5.99 -9.72
CA ALA A 158 -24.59 -4.95 -8.78
C ALA A 158 -24.02 -3.60 -9.22
N ASP A 159 -24.65 -2.52 -8.78
CA ASP A 159 -24.13 -1.16 -8.97
C ASP A 159 -23.40 -0.71 -7.69
N PHE A 160 -22.21 -0.14 -7.85
CA PHE A 160 -21.37 0.42 -6.79
C PHE A 160 -21.21 1.93 -7.03
N GLY A 161 -22.07 2.72 -6.39
CA GLY A 161 -22.22 4.12 -6.77
C GLY A 161 -22.71 4.20 -8.23
N ASP A 162 -21.95 4.89 -9.08
CA ASP A 162 -22.26 5.03 -10.51
C ASP A 162 -21.65 3.90 -11.38
N ASN A 163 -20.96 2.94 -10.77
CA ASN A 163 -20.27 1.87 -11.49
C ASN A 163 -21.11 0.59 -11.54
N HIS A 164 -21.57 0.20 -12.73
CA HIS A 164 -22.17 -1.13 -12.94
C HIS A 164 -21.07 -2.20 -12.99
N SER A 165 -21.24 -3.28 -12.23
CA SER A 165 -20.30 -4.39 -12.16
C SER A 165 -21.02 -5.73 -12.35
N GLN A 166 -20.39 -6.63 -13.10
CA GLN A 166 -20.80 -8.02 -13.30
C GLN A 166 -19.62 -8.98 -13.09
N GLY A 167 -19.69 -9.82 -12.06
CA GLY A 167 -18.64 -10.78 -11.73
C GLY A 167 -19.04 -12.23 -11.95
N GLN A 168 -18.05 -13.09 -12.16
CA GLN A 168 -18.19 -14.56 -12.11
C GLN A 168 -17.62 -15.06 -10.78
N ILE A 169 -18.50 -15.33 -9.83
CA ILE A 169 -18.15 -15.62 -8.45
C ILE A 169 -18.08 -17.13 -8.25
N GLN A 170 -16.94 -17.59 -7.75
CA GLN A 170 -16.71 -19.00 -7.48
C GLN A 170 -17.29 -19.38 -6.11
N VAL A 171 -18.04 -20.48 -6.08
CA VAL A 171 -18.70 -21.00 -4.89
C VAL A 171 -18.42 -22.50 -4.81
N ARG A 172 -18.18 -23.02 -3.60
CA ARG A 172 -17.96 -24.45 -3.36
C ARG A 172 -18.75 -24.94 -2.16
N LYS A 173 -19.09 -26.23 -2.10
CA LYS A 173 -19.65 -26.81 -0.88
C LYS A 173 -18.56 -27.07 0.14
N SER A 174 -18.80 -26.66 1.37
CA SER A 174 -18.04 -27.03 2.58
C SER A 174 -19.04 -27.65 3.56
N ASP A 175 -18.80 -28.89 3.98
CA ASP A 175 -19.70 -29.62 4.91
C ASP A 175 -21.17 -29.67 4.43
N GLY A 176 -21.36 -29.82 3.11
CA GLY A 176 -22.69 -29.88 2.48
C GLY A 176 -23.40 -28.53 2.34
N VAL A 177 -22.75 -27.43 2.70
CA VAL A 177 -23.29 -26.05 2.61
C VAL A 177 -22.49 -25.26 1.58
N TRP A 178 -23.18 -24.58 0.66
CA TRP A 178 -22.52 -23.67 -0.28
C TRP A 178 -21.85 -22.50 0.44
N LYS A 179 -20.61 -22.22 0.06
CA LYS A 179 -19.80 -21.10 0.54
C LYS A 179 -19.03 -20.50 -0.61
N MET A 180 -18.85 -19.18 -0.61
CA MET A 180 -17.99 -18.52 -1.58
C MET A 180 -16.54 -19.01 -1.42
N VAL A 181 -15.79 -19.10 -2.51
CA VAL A 181 -14.35 -19.44 -2.41
C VAL A 181 -13.62 -18.36 -1.60
N SER A 182 -13.87 -17.09 -1.93
CA SER A 182 -13.41 -15.91 -1.18
C SER A 182 -14.53 -14.88 -1.06
N SER A 183 -14.56 -14.14 0.05
CA SER A 183 -15.43 -12.98 0.32
C SER A 183 -14.71 -11.64 0.17
N ALA A 184 -13.40 -11.67 -0.07
CA ALA A 184 -12.56 -10.49 -0.19
C ALA A 184 -11.74 -10.54 -1.48
N ILE A 185 -11.51 -9.37 -2.06
CA ILE A 185 -10.61 -9.22 -3.20
C ILE A 185 -9.21 -9.09 -2.66
N ASN A 186 -8.36 -10.04 -3.03
CA ASN A 186 -6.94 -9.99 -2.76
C ASN A 186 -6.29 -9.03 -3.76
N ILE A 187 -5.92 -7.84 -3.31
CA ILE A 187 -5.14 -6.89 -4.09
C ILE A 187 -3.67 -7.23 -3.91
N SER A 188 -3.02 -7.60 -5.01
CA SER A 188 -1.56 -7.67 -5.09
C SER A 188 -1.03 -6.55 -5.97
N GLY A 189 0.16 -6.06 -5.62
CA GLY A 189 0.96 -5.30 -6.56
C GLY A 189 0.41 -3.92 -6.92
N LEU A 190 0.45 -2.99 -5.97
CA LEU A 190 0.84 -1.62 -6.33
C LEU A 190 2.28 -1.71 -6.82
N MET A 191 2.54 -1.78 -8.12
CA MET A 191 3.85 -2.06 -8.73
C MET A 191 5.04 -1.62 -7.86
N GLN A 192 5.50 -2.52 -6.98
CA GLN A 192 6.32 -2.15 -5.82
C GLN A 192 7.71 -1.70 -6.25
N GLY A 193 8.15 -2.12 -7.45
CA GLY A 193 9.40 -1.67 -8.07
C GLY A 193 9.32 -0.35 -8.82
N LEU A 194 8.13 0.12 -9.22
CA LEU A 194 7.98 1.37 -9.99
C LEU A 194 7.52 2.57 -9.16
N LEU A 195 6.99 2.32 -7.96
CA LEU A 195 6.31 3.35 -7.18
C LEU A 195 7.12 3.88 -5.98
N GLY A 196 8.19 3.21 -5.53
CA GLY A 196 9.10 3.72 -4.49
C GLY A 196 8.39 4.35 -3.28
N ASP A 197 8.75 5.58 -2.92
CA ASP A 197 8.14 6.36 -1.84
C ASP A 197 6.62 6.57 -2.03
N ALA A 198 6.12 6.68 -3.27
CA ALA A 198 4.69 6.78 -3.51
C ALA A 198 3.94 5.57 -2.99
N ALA A 199 4.46 4.35 -3.18
CA ALA A 199 3.83 3.16 -2.61
C ALA A 199 3.75 3.20 -1.08
N GLY A 200 4.76 3.77 -0.41
CA GLY A 200 4.80 3.88 1.05
C GLY A 200 3.86 4.93 1.63
N SER A 201 3.43 5.88 0.79
CA SER A 201 2.50 6.94 1.17
C SER A 201 1.02 6.56 1.02
N LEU A 202 0.73 5.44 0.33
CA LEU A 202 -0.63 5.10 -0.03
C LEU A 202 -1.42 4.66 1.20
N THR A 203 -2.68 5.10 1.23
CA THR A 203 -3.66 4.68 2.21
C THR A 203 -4.91 4.17 1.50
N ILE A 204 -5.62 3.24 2.12
CA ILE A 204 -6.97 2.83 1.75
C ILE A 204 -7.89 3.35 2.85
N LEU A 205 -8.78 4.28 2.51
CA LEU A 205 -9.71 4.90 3.46
C LEU A 205 -9.00 5.43 4.71
N GLY A 206 -7.87 6.09 4.49
CA GLY A 206 -7.04 6.71 5.54
C GLY A 206 -6.16 5.75 6.34
N LYS A 207 -6.26 4.43 6.13
CA LYS A 207 -5.35 3.45 6.75
C LYS A 207 -4.13 3.19 5.86
N PRO A 208 -2.89 3.23 6.39
CA PRO A 208 -1.68 2.96 5.62
C PRO A 208 -1.71 1.59 4.95
N LEU A 209 -1.26 1.53 3.71
CA LEU A 209 -1.11 0.28 2.97
C LEU A 209 0.33 -0.23 3.11
N ALA A 210 0.51 -1.34 3.83
CA ALA A 210 1.84 -1.90 4.08
C ALA A 210 2.53 -2.31 2.77
N GLN A 211 3.76 -1.83 2.56
CA GLN A 211 4.56 -2.22 1.40
C GLN A 211 4.83 -3.72 1.38
N GLY A 212 4.84 -4.31 0.18
CA GLY A 212 5.19 -5.73 0.03
C GLY A 212 4.03 -6.71 0.27
N GLN A 213 2.88 -6.26 0.77
CA GLN A 213 1.81 -7.15 1.24
C GLN A 213 0.59 -7.15 0.32
N HIS A 214 -0.10 -8.29 0.34
CA HIS A 214 -1.46 -8.42 -0.19
C HIS A 214 -2.42 -7.65 0.71
N ALA A 215 -3.30 -6.84 0.13
CA ALA A 215 -4.38 -6.18 0.85
C ALA A 215 -5.71 -6.83 0.49
N TYR A 216 -6.53 -7.14 1.48
CA TYR A 216 -7.84 -7.75 1.27
C TYR A 216 -8.92 -6.70 1.53
N VAL A 217 -9.78 -6.47 0.54
CA VAL A 217 -10.83 -5.46 0.60
C VAL A 217 -12.17 -6.02 0.13
N PHE A 218 -13.28 -5.40 0.55
CA PHE A 218 -14.56 -5.67 -0.09
C PHE A 218 -14.64 -4.97 -1.46
N PRO A 219 -15.41 -5.53 -2.41
CA PRO A 219 -15.71 -4.85 -3.67
C PRO A 219 -16.35 -3.48 -3.42
N GLY A 220 -15.87 -2.43 -4.10
CA GLY A 220 -16.45 -1.09 -4.02
C GLY A 220 -15.42 0.05 -3.95
N TYR A 221 -15.83 1.17 -3.36
CA TYR A 221 -14.99 2.36 -3.20
C TYR A 221 -13.80 2.05 -2.28
N LEU A 222 -12.57 2.30 -2.72
CA LEU A 222 -11.38 1.99 -1.90
C LEU A 222 -10.80 3.22 -1.19
N GLY A 223 -11.23 4.44 -1.54
CA GLY A 223 -10.69 5.67 -0.96
C GLY A 223 -9.15 5.71 -0.97
N ILE A 224 -8.54 5.26 -2.07
CA ILE A 224 -7.08 5.24 -2.18
C ILE A 224 -6.59 6.69 -2.26
N SER A 225 -5.64 7.05 -1.39
CA SER A 225 -5.06 8.39 -1.35
C SER A 225 -3.59 8.36 -0.93
N SER A 226 -2.91 9.49 -1.07
CA SER A 226 -1.49 9.68 -0.77
C SER A 226 -1.30 10.96 0.06
N VAL A 227 -0.13 11.59 -0.02
CA VAL A 227 0.16 12.91 0.54
C VAL A 227 -0.77 13.97 -0.06
N ARG A 228 -1.06 15.02 0.71
CA ARG A 228 -2.06 16.05 0.36
C ARG A 228 -1.83 16.83 -0.94
N TYR A 229 -0.63 16.74 -1.52
CA TYR A 229 -0.23 17.48 -2.72
C TYR A 229 -0.40 16.68 -4.02
N VAL A 230 -0.82 15.42 -3.92
CA VAL A 230 -0.89 14.48 -5.03
C VAL A 230 -2.22 13.75 -4.99
N ASP A 231 -2.91 13.73 -6.12
CA ASP A 231 -4.10 12.90 -6.32
C ASP A 231 -3.69 11.51 -6.79
N VAL A 232 -4.43 10.51 -6.32
CA VAL A 232 -4.24 9.10 -6.68
C VAL A 232 -5.39 8.67 -7.58
N ILE A 233 -5.04 8.21 -8.77
CA ILE A 233 -5.98 7.72 -9.77
C ILE A 233 -5.85 6.20 -9.82
N ALA A 234 -6.89 5.49 -9.39
CA ALA A 234 -6.93 4.03 -9.39
C ALA A 234 -8.23 3.55 -10.03
N GLN A 235 -8.16 2.41 -10.72
CA GLN A 235 -9.37 1.75 -11.22
C GLN A 235 -10.20 1.18 -10.06
N PRO A 236 -11.54 1.24 -10.15
CA PRO A 236 -12.42 0.57 -9.20
C PRO A 236 -12.11 -0.93 -9.11
N VAL A 237 -12.24 -1.49 -7.90
CA VAL A 237 -12.07 -2.92 -7.67
C VAL A 237 -13.41 -3.50 -7.26
N LEU A 238 -14.07 -4.17 -8.21
CA LEU A 238 -15.47 -4.58 -8.14
C LEU A 238 -15.60 -6.11 -8.30
N LEU A 239 -16.80 -6.62 -8.63
CA LEU A 239 -17.10 -8.06 -8.62
C LEU A 239 -16.26 -8.87 -9.61
N GLU A 240 -15.85 -8.28 -10.73
CA GLU A 240 -14.96 -8.88 -11.72
C GLU A 240 -13.61 -9.27 -11.12
N SER A 241 -13.20 -8.59 -10.05
CA SER A 241 -11.92 -8.81 -9.36
C SER A 241 -12.02 -9.85 -8.23
N LEU A 242 -13.21 -10.38 -7.94
CA LEU A 242 -13.41 -11.42 -6.93
C LEU A 242 -13.09 -12.82 -7.50
N LEU A 243 -11.81 -13.05 -7.79
CA LEU A 243 -11.29 -14.19 -8.55
C LEU A 243 -10.91 -15.41 -7.69
N GLY A 244 -11.56 -15.58 -6.53
CA GLY A 244 -11.22 -16.60 -5.55
C GLY A 244 -9.85 -16.34 -4.93
N ASP A 245 -8.92 -17.28 -5.09
CA ASP A 245 -7.56 -17.19 -4.53
C ASP A 245 -6.60 -16.36 -5.40
N ASN A 246 -7.00 -16.01 -6.64
CA ASN A 246 -6.15 -15.24 -7.53
C ASN A 246 -6.17 -13.75 -7.15
N PRO A 247 -5.00 -13.10 -7.03
CA PRO A 247 -4.98 -11.69 -6.71
C PRO A 247 -5.36 -10.82 -7.92
N ALA A 248 -6.09 -9.75 -7.64
CA ALA A 248 -6.33 -8.66 -8.57
C ALA A 248 -5.11 -7.71 -8.60
N LEU A 249 -4.77 -7.24 -9.80
CA LEU A 249 -3.78 -6.20 -10.02
C LEU A 249 -4.48 -4.85 -10.11
N ILE A 250 -3.95 -3.84 -9.40
CA ILE A 250 -4.44 -2.46 -9.49
C ILE A 250 -3.36 -1.59 -10.09
N ASN A 251 -3.71 -0.90 -11.17
CA ASN A 251 -2.90 0.17 -11.70
C ASN A 251 -3.24 1.48 -10.98
N VAL A 252 -2.19 2.13 -10.47
CA VAL A 252 -2.29 3.41 -9.79
C VAL A 252 -1.44 4.43 -10.52
N ALA A 253 -2.03 5.58 -10.82
CA ALA A 253 -1.36 6.74 -11.36
C ALA A 253 -1.42 7.88 -10.34
N PHE A 254 -0.46 8.80 -10.45
CA PHE A 254 -0.33 9.95 -9.56
C PHE A 254 -0.31 11.22 -10.40
N SER A 255 -0.98 12.26 -9.91
CA SER A 255 -0.95 13.61 -10.50
C SER A 255 -0.81 14.65 -9.41
N ILE A 256 -0.09 15.73 -9.71
CA ILE A 256 -0.02 16.88 -8.80
C ILE A 256 -1.40 17.54 -8.79
N ASN A 257 -1.91 17.86 -7.60
CA ASN A 257 -3.19 18.57 -7.46
C ASN A 257 -2.98 20.07 -7.28
N ASP A 258 -4.06 20.85 -7.22
CA ASP A 258 -3.98 22.32 -7.09
C ASP A 258 -3.19 22.77 -5.86
N ALA A 259 -3.38 22.09 -4.73
CA ALA A 259 -2.62 22.37 -3.51
C ALA A 259 -1.13 22.05 -3.69
N GLY A 260 -0.80 20.99 -4.42
CA GLY A 260 0.57 20.65 -4.81
C GLY A 260 1.21 21.70 -5.69
N HIS A 261 0.54 22.15 -6.75
CA HIS A 261 1.07 23.21 -7.64
C HIS A 261 1.32 24.53 -6.89
N ALA A 262 0.40 24.91 -5.99
CA ALA A 262 0.59 26.08 -5.15
C ALA A 262 1.78 25.91 -4.18
N ALA A 263 1.90 24.75 -3.55
CA ALA A 263 2.96 24.47 -2.58
C ALA A 263 4.35 24.35 -3.24
N ILE A 264 4.43 23.82 -4.47
CA ILE A 264 5.66 23.81 -5.27
C ILE A 264 6.11 25.22 -5.56
N THR A 265 5.21 26.08 -6.06
CA THR A 265 5.51 27.50 -6.32
C THR A 265 6.05 28.17 -5.05
N ALA A 266 5.35 28.05 -3.92
CA ALA A 266 5.79 28.63 -2.65
C ALA A 266 7.16 28.09 -2.17
N ALA A 267 7.45 26.81 -2.40
CA ALA A 267 8.74 26.21 -2.07
C ALA A 267 9.88 26.80 -2.92
N LEU A 268 9.65 27.00 -4.23
CA LEU A 268 10.61 27.62 -5.15
C LEU A 268 10.85 29.10 -4.79
N GLU A 269 9.80 29.85 -4.44
CA GLU A 269 9.91 31.24 -3.97
C GLU A 269 10.70 31.34 -2.67
N THR A 270 10.41 30.47 -1.70
CA THR A 270 11.12 30.39 -0.42
C THR A 270 12.59 30.08 -0.63
N TRP A 271 12.88 29.11 -1.50
CA TRP A 271 14.24 28.74 -1.84
C TRP A 271 15.00 29.89 -2.53
N LEU A 272 14.38 30.58 -3.50
CA LEU A 272 15.04 31.68 -4.22
C LEU A 272 15.32 32.89 -3.30
N ASN A 273 14.35 33.28 -2.45
CA ASN A 273 14.56 34.31 -1.43
C ASN A 273 15.67 33.91 -0.43
N GLY A 274 15.69 32.64 -0.06
CA GLY A 274 16.73 32.05 0.77
C GLY A 274 18.11 32.16 0.14
N CYS A 275 18.24 31.82 -1.14
CA CYS A 275 19.49 31.91 -1.88
C CYS A 275 20.02 33.33 -2.03
N LEU A 276 19.14 34.34 -2.09
CA LEU A 276 19.56 35.74 -2.14
C LEU A 276 20.19 36.23 -0.84
N THR A 277 19.69 35.75 0.30
CA THR A 277 20.00 36.34 1.62
C THR A 277 20.91 35.46 2.48
N ALA A 278 20.84 34.15 2.32
CA ALA A 278 21.58 33.16 3.09
C ALA A 278 21.95 31.92 2.23
N PRO A 279 22.75 32.09 1.15
CA PRO A 279 23.00 31.05 0.15
C PRO A 279 23.55 29.74 0.73
N ASP A 280 24.35 29.79 1.79
CA ASP A 280 24.95 28.60 2.42
C ASP A 280 23.93 27.69 3.12
N ARG A 281 22.69 28.15 3.34
CA ARG A 281 21.63 27.39 4.02
C ARG A 281 20.70 26.64 3.07
N PHE A 282 20.78 26.92 1.78
CA PHE A 282 19.85 26.39 0.78
C PHE A 282 20.58 25.53 -0.23
N PHE A 283 19.88 24.53 -0.76
CA PHE A 283 20.45 23.55 -1.66
C PHE A 283 20.87 24.20 -2.98
N LYS A 284 22.16 24.11 -3.34
CA LYS A 284 22.72 24.51 -4.64
C LYS A 284 22.23 25.88 -5.14
N CYS A 285 22.36 26.92 -4.32
CA CYS A 285 22.04 28.27 -4.75
C CYS A 285 22.85 28.69 -5.98
N PRO A 286 22.23 29.33 -6.98
CA PRO A 286 22.91 29.79 -8.17
C PRO A 286 23.92 30.89 -7.81
N THR A 287 25.09 30.84 -8.43
CA THR A 287 26.03 31.97 -8.37
C THR A 287 25.48 33.11 -9.20
N MET A 288 25.07 34.19 -8.54
CA MET A 288 24.55 35.38 -9.22
C MET A 288 25.73 36.18 -9.77
N GLN A 289 25.97 36.07 -11.08
CA GLN A 289 26.92 36.94 -11.79
C GLN A 289 26.28 38.32 -11.92
N ARG A 290 26.79 39.29 -11.15
CA ARG A 290 26.33 40.67 -11.22
C ARG A 290 27.49 41.60 -11.53
N ASP A 291 27.27 42.49 -12.49
CA ASP A 291 28.24 43.53 -12.85
C ASP A 291 28.41 44.58 -11.73
N THR A 292 27.39 44.74 -10.88
CA THR A 292 27.41 45.66 -9.74
C THR A 292 27.52 44.89 -8.41
N PRO A 293 28.59 45.12 -7.62
CA PRO A 293 28.71 44.54 -6.28
C PRO A 293 27.58 45.02 -5.37
N ILE A 294 26.93 44.08 -4.70
CA ILE A 294 25.65 44.29 -4.03
C ILE A 294 25.67 43.56 -2.69
N ASN A 295 25.09 44.12 -1.63
CA ASN A 295 25.04 43.52 -0.30
C ASN A 295 23.93 42.45 -0.26
N PRO A 296 24.25 41.15 -0.22
CA PRO A 296 23.27 40.08 -0.33
C PRO A 296 22.25 40.07 0.81
N THR A 297 22.65 40.51 2.01
CA THR A 297 21.77 40.55 3.18
C THR A 297 20.63 41.56 3.06
N THR A 298 20.75 42.50 2.13
CA THR A 298 19.71 43.51 1.82
C THR A 298 18.90 43.15 0.57
N ALA A 299 19.22 42.04 -0.08
CA ALA A 299 18.55 41.62 -1.29
C ALA A 299 17.13 41.17 -1.00
N LYS A 300 16.19 41.63 -1.81
CA LYS A 300 14.77 41.30 -1.70
C LYS A 300 14.15 41.19 -3.08
N ILE A 301 13.40 40.12 -3.32
CA ILE A 301 12.59 39.99 -4.53
C ILE A 301 11.44 41.01 -4.48
N THR A 302 11.22 41.69 -5.59
CA THR A 302 10.18 42.70 -5.75
C THR A 302 9.18 42.26 -6.81
N GLY A 303 7.91 42.14 -6.42
CA GLY A 303 6.85 41.66 -7.32
C GLY A 303 6.85 40.13 -7.50
N PRO A 304 5.99 39.62 -8.40
CA PRO A 304 5.86 38.19 -8.64
C PRO A 304 7.08 37.63 -9.37
N ILE A 305 7.41 36.36 -9.10
CA ILE A 305 8.40 35.60 -9.86
C ILE A 305 7.68 34.93 -11.05
N ASP A 306 8.25 35.08 -12.23
CA ASP A 306 7.75 34.42 -13.44
C ASP A 306 8.32 33.00 -13.54
N PHE A 307 7.50 32.02 -13.19
CA PHE A 307 7.80 30.59 -13.32
C PHE A 307 7.27 29.96 -14.61
N SER A 308 6.74 30.74 -15.56
CA SER A 308 6.14 30.20 -16.80
C SER A 308 7.14 29.45 -17.69
N GLY A 309 8.44 29.72 -17.52
CA GLY A 309 9.53 29.01 -18.21
C GLY A 309 9.93 27.68 -17.55
N LEU A 310 9.22 27.22 -16.51
CA LEU A 310 9.53 25.97 -15.82
C LEU A 310 8.68 24.81 -16.34
N THR A 311 9.33 23.66 -16.50
CA THR A 311 8.69 22.36 -16.67
C THR A 311 8.74 21.62 -15.35
N GLN A 312 7.60 21.04 -14.95
CA GLN A 312 7.44 20.26 -13.72
C GLN A 312 7.07 18.83 -14.10
N ASN A 313 7.90 17.87 -13.68
CA ASN A 313 7.63 16.46 -13.89
C ASN A 313 7.57 15.73 -12.55
N LEU A 314 6.42 15.15 -12.22
CA LEU A 314 6.28 14.34 -11.02
C LEU A 314 7.07 13.04 -11.19
N MET A 315 7.87 12.70 -10.19
CA MET A 315 8.61 11.44 -10.08
C MET A 315 7.96 10.60 -8.98
N PRO A 316 7.08 9.63 -9.33
CA PRO A 316 6.33 8.87 -8.33
C PRO A 316 7.23 8.12 -7.35
N MET A 317 8.35 7.55 -7.83
CA MET A 317 9.29 6.79 -6.99
C MET A 317 9.81 7.55 -5.77
N THR A 318 9.80 8.87 -5.79
CA THR A 318 10.40 9.72 -4.75
C THR A 318 9.42 10.78 -4.23
N LEU A 319 8.17 10.74 -4.73
CA LEU A 319 7.16 11.79 -4.55
C LEU A 319 7.75 13.20 -4.65
N SER A 320 8.61 13.39 -5.63
CA SER A 320 9.31 14.65 -5.86
C SER A 320 9.00 15.18 -7.26
N VAL A 321 9.00 16.50 -7.41
CA VAL A 321 8.78 17.16 -8.70
C VAL A 321 10.10 17.66 -9.23
N LEU A 322 10.61 17.01 -10.27
CA LEU A 322 11.75 17.52 -11.02
C LEU A 322 11.33 18.78 -11.74
N THR A 323 11.96 19.89 -11.38
CA THR A 323 11.68 21.21 -11.94
C THR A 323 12.88 21.65 -12.76
N THR A 324 12.65 21.87 -14.05
CA THR A 324 13.68 22.28 -15.01
C THR A 324 13.26 23.53 -15.78
N GLY A 325 14.22 24.36 -16.19
CA GLY A 325 13.96 25.55 -17.02
C GLY A 325 14.44 26.83 -16.35
N ILE A 326 13.86 27.96 -16.76
CA ILE A 326 14.31 29.28 -16.30
C ILE A 326 13.14 30.04 -15.69
N ALA A 327 13.34 30.58 -14.48
CA ALA A 327 12.44 31.58 -13.93
C ALA A 327 13.06 32.97 -14.02
N ARG A 328 12.20 34.00 -14.06
CA ARG A 328 12.63 35.40 -14.08
C ARG A 328 12.09 36.12 -12.85
N TYR A 329 12.90 36.99 -12.28
CA TYR A 329 12.51 37.74 -11.10
C TYR A 329 13.12 39.14 -11.12
N ASN A 330 12.44 40.06 -10.44
CA ASN A 330 12.98 41.38 -10.16
C ASN A 330 13.37 41.44 -8.70
N ALA A 331 14.46 42.13 -8.38
CA ALA A 331 14.89 42.31 -7.01
C ALA A 331 15.55 43.66 -6.78
N THR A 332 15.58 44.05 -5.50
CA THR A 332 16.30 45.22 -4.99
C THR A 332 17.40 44.77 -4.06
N ALA A 333 18.51 45.50 -4.03
CA ALA A 333 19.53 45.37 -2.97
C ALA A 333 20.34 46.65 -2.82
N GLN A 334 20.97 46.85 -1.66
CA GLN A 334 21.94 47.94 -1.47
C GLN A 334 23.24 47.61 -2.19
N THR A 335 23.80 48.56 -2.94
CA THR A 335 25.15 48.47 -3.49
C THR A 335 26.20 48.65 -2.39
N SER A 336 27.48 48.41 -2.71
CA SER A 336 28.59 48.72 -1.80
C SER A 336 28.69 50.20 -1.40
N SER A 337 28.08 51.12 -2.18
CA SER A 337 28.00 52.55 -1.86
C SER A 337 26.79 52.93 -1.01
N GLY A 338 25.95 51.97 -0.61
CA GLY A 338 24.77 52.19 0.23
C GLY A 338 23.55 52.74 -0.51
N THR A 339 23.57 52.72 -1.85
CA THR A 339 22.43 53.09 -2.70
C THR A 339 21.61 51.86 -3.10
N THR A 340 20.28 51.98 -3.17
CA THR A 340 19.42 50.86 -3.58
C THR A 340 19.44 50.72 -5.10
N ALA A 341 19.83 49.54 -5.58
CA ALA A 341 19.76 49.16 -6.98
C ALA A 341 18.59 48.21 -7.23
N ASN A 342 17.91 48.39 -8.36
CA ASN A 342 16.94 47.44 -8.92
C ASN A 342 17.62 46.62 -10.00
N PHE A 343 17.32 45.34 -10.07
CA PHE A 343 17.80 44.48 -11.15
C PHE A 343 16.74 43.43 -11.51
N GLN A 344 16.77 43.02 -12.77
CA GLN A 344 16.06 41.86 -13.28
C GLN A 344 17.10 40.77 -13.51
N ASP A 345 16.75 39.55 -13.12
CA ASP A 345 17.67 38.42 -13.22
C ASP A 345 16.89 37.13 -13.52
N THR A 346 17.63 36.10 -13.90
CA THR A 346 17.09 34.79 -14.24
C THR A 346 17.78 33.73 -13.41
N VAL A 347 17.04 32.67 -13.09
CA VAL A 347 17.59 31.51 -12.39
C VAL A 347 17.24 30.25 -13.17
N SER A 348 18.27 29.44 -13.44
CA SER A 348 18.09 28.11 -14.00
C SER A 348 17.73 27.13 -12.89
N PHE A 349 16.64 26.41 -13.06
CA PHE A 349 16.22 25.31 -12.20
C PHE A 349 16.65 23.99 -12.82
N GLU A 350 17.30 23.16 -11.99
CA GLU A 350 17.57 21.74 -12.24
C GLU A 350 17.60 21.04 -10.87
N MET A 351 16.44 21.00 -10.24
CA MET A 351 16.31 20.56 -8.85
C MET A 351 14.95 19.92 -8.60
N ALA A 352 14.82 19.22 -7.49
CA ALA A 352 13.59 18.55 -7.12
C ALA A 352 12.89 19.29 -5.97
N VAL A 353 11.56 19.32 -6.01
CA VAL A 353 10.72 19.72 -4.86
C VAL A 353 10.15 18.47 -4.22
N ASN A 354 10.47 18.22 -2.94
CA ASN A 354 10.01 17.05 -2.22
C ASN A 354 8.60 17.28 -1.65
N LEU A 355 7.60 16.55 -2.16
CA LEU A 355 6.20 16.66 -1.74
C LEU A 355 5.87 15.83 -0.48
N THR A 356 6.80 15.02 0.03
CA THR A 356 6.61 14.28 1.30
C THR A 356 6.78 15.15 2.54
N LYS A 357 7.11 16.44 2.37
CA LYS A 357 7.32 17.41 3.46
C LYS A 357 6.18 18.42 3.52
N GLU A 358 5.88 18.89 4.73
CA GLU A 358 4.93 19.96 4.97
C GLU A 358 5.60 21.11 5.75
N PRO A 359 5.90 22.26 5.10
CA PRO A 359 5.74 22.54 3.66
C PRO A 359 6.75 21.76 2.77
N PRO A 360 6.49 21.62 1.46
CA PRO A 360 7.46 21.05 0.53
C PRO A 360 8.77 21.82 0.50
N THR A 361 9.87 21.13 0.21
CA THR A 361 11.20 21.75 0.20
C THR A 361 11.99 21.41 -1.07
N VAL A 362 12.75 22.39 -1.54
CA VAL A 362 13.70 22.22 -2.64
C VAL A 362 14.93 21.45 -2.16
N GLY A 363 15.37 20.47 -2.95
CA GLY A 363 16.53 19.64 -2.62
C GLY A 363 16.99 18.74 -3.77
N PRO A 364 17.87 17.77 -3.48
CA PRO A 364 18.25 16.77 -4.46
C PRO A 364 17.06 15.87 -4.79
N LEU A 365 17.06 15.33 -6.01
CA LEU A 365 16.20 14.20 -6.33
C LEU A 365 16.62 13.02 -5.44
N ARG A 366 15.66 12.42 -4.73
CA ARG A 366 15.92 11.31 -3.80
C ARG A 366 16.09 9.98 -4.49
#